data_AF-A0A6N3CGG6-F1
#
_entry.id   AF-A0A6N3CGG6-F1
#
_cell.length_a   1.000
_cell.length_b   1.000
_cell.length_c   1.000
_cell.angle_alpha   90.00
_cell.angle_beta   90.00
_cell.angle_gamma   90.00
#
_symmetry.space_group_name_H-M   'P 1'
#
loop_
_entity.id
_entity.type
_entity.pdbx_description
1 polymer ?
#
loop_
_entity_poly.entity_id
_entity_poly.type
_entity_poly.pdbx_seq_one_letter_code
_entity_poly.pdbx_strand_id
1 'polypeptide(L)'
;MAYRIEVAGEARLLTRRSHFECDAYLPQAKVDLEYNGILHEEEGQIAVDVERANALEAMGYRMMTITRQSFFDGEAFGRLMRAIERRSGHRQVRVDSDFLKRQEELRRFMLRRYLAESGVADDEAGALEEMA
;
A
#
# COMPACT_ATOMS: atom_id res chain seq x y z
N MET A 1 9.69 -5.80 -10.53
CA MET A 1 9.63 -5.33 -11.93
C MET A 1 8.59 -4.24 -11.94
N ALA A 2 8.99 -2.97 -12.15
CA ALA A 2 8.05 -1.85 -12.10
C ALA A 2 7.08 -1.94 -13.29
N TYR A 3 5.79 -1.78 -13.03
CA TYR A 3 4.78 -1.70 -14.10
C TYR A 3 4.70 -0.25 -14.57
N ARG A 4 4.58 -0.04 -15.88
CA ARG A 4 4.57 1.30 -16.48
C ARG A 4 3.21 1.59 -17.10
N ILE A 5 2.61 2.72 -16.71
CA ILE A 5 1.36 3.23 -17.27
C ILE A 5 1.71 4.44 -18.15
N GLU A 6 1.50 4.31 -19.47
CA GLU A 6 1.66 5.44 -20.40
C GLU A 6 0.53 6.46 -20.22
N VAL A 7 0.87 7.75 -20.26
CA VAL A 7 -0.12 8.84 -20.19
C VAL A 7 -0.82 9.00 -21.54
N ALA A 8 -2.13 8.86 -21.52
CA ALA A 8 -2.98 8.85 -22.71
C ALA A 8 -4.22 9.72 -22.54
N GLY A 9 -4.84 10.07 -23.68
CA GLY A 9 -6.09 10.84 -23.71
C GLY A 9 -5.97 12.21 -23.02
N GLU A 10 -7.03 12.57 -22.30
CA GLU A 10 -7.15 13.87 -21.61
C GLU A 10 -6.15 14.03 -20.46
N ALA A 11 -5.60 12.93 -19.91
CA ALA A 11 -4.60 12.97 -18.85
C ALA A 11 -3.31 13.68 -19.28
N ARG A 12 -3.02 13.79 -20.59
CA ARG A 12 -1.90 14.58 -21.12
C ARG A 12 -1.99 16.07 -20.79
N LEU A 13 -3.20 16.56 -20.47
CA LEU A 13 -3.44 17.94 -20.03
C LEU A 13 -3.28 18.10 -18.51
N LEU A 14 -3.27 16.99 -17.77
CA LEU A 14 -3.28 16.95 -16.31
C LEU A 14 -1.90 16.72 -15.70
N THR A 15 -0.92 16.28 -16.48
CA THR A 15 0.46 16.07 -16.02
C THR A 15 1.47 16.39 -17.12
N ARG A 16 2.67 16.80 -16.71
CA ARG A 16 3.82 16.95 -17.62
C ARG A 16 4.52 15.62 -17.94
N ARG A 17 4.18 14.54 -17.22
CA ARG A 17 4.80 13.24 -17.39
C ARG A 17 4.24 12.52 -18.62
N SER A 18 5.09 11.72 -19.26
CA SER A 18 4.67 10.82 -20.35
C SER A 18 4.22 9.46 -19.85
N HIS A 19 4.63 9.06 -18.65
CA HIS A 19 4.28 7.79 -18.02
C HIS A 19 4.41 7.86 -16.50
N PHE A 20 3.83 6.88 -15.82
CA PHE A 20 4.02 6.62 -14.40
C PHE A 20 4.62 5.23 -14.19
N GLU A 21 5.52 5.10 -13.23
CA GLU A 21 6.04 3.82 -12.75
C GLU A 21 5.35 3.46 -11.44
N CYS A 22 4.84 2.23 -11.39
CA CYS A 22 4.13 1.67 -10.23
C CYS A 22 5.08 0.83 -9.38
N ASP A 23 5.04 1.00 -8.07
CA ASP A 23 5.68 0.06 -7.14
C ASP A 23 5.03 -1.33 -7.25
N ALA A 24 3.70 -1.36 -7.26
CA ALA A 24 2.92 -2.54 -7.58
C ALA A 24 1.61 -2.17 -8.30
N TYR A 25 1.18 -3.02 -9.23
CA TYR A 25 0.00 -2.78 -10.04
C TYR A 25 -0.93 -4.00 -10.03
N LEU A 26 -2.23 -3.75 -9.90
CA LEU A 26 -3.30 -4.75 -9.98
C LEU A 26 -4.08 -4.55 -11.29
N PRO A 27 -3.75 -5.30 -12.36
CA PRO A 27 -4.33 -5.08 -13.69
C PRO A 27 -5.84 -5.21 -13.75
N GLN A 28 -6.40 -6.21 -13.06
CA GLN A 28 -7.84 -6.52 -13.08
C GLN A 28 -8.67 -5.37 -12.51
N ALA A 29 -8.11 -4.62 -11.56
CA ALA A 29 -8.78 -3.50 -10.89
C ALA A 29 -8.30 -2.13 -11.37
N LYS A 30 -7.28 -2.08 -12.24
CA LYS A 30 -6.54 -0.87 -12.61
C LYS A 30 -6.10 -0.04 -11.40
N VAL A 31 -5.61 -0.73 -10.36
CA VAL A 31 -5.13 -0.09 -9.13
C VAL A 31 -3.61 -0.06 -9.10
N ASP A 32 -3.07 1.14 -9.00
CA ASP A 32 -1.69 1.43 -8.66
C ASP A 32 -1.54 1.44 -7.12
N LEU A 33 -0.57 0.70 -6.59
CA LEU A 33 -0.23 0.64 -5.17
C LEU A 33 1.13 1.28 -4.99
N GLU A 34 1.19 2.43 -4.31
CA GLU A 34 2.40 3.23 -4.15
C GLU A 34 2.82 3.27 -2.68
N TYR A 35 4.08 2.97 -2.37
CA TYR A 35 4.59 3.05 -1.01
C TYR A 35 5.15 4.44 -0.73
N ASN A 36 4.53 5.16 0.21
CA ASN A 36 5.02 6.45 0.67
C ASN A 36 5.81 6.29 1.98
N GLY A 37 7.13 6.36 1.86
CA GLY A 37 8.11 6.22 2.95
C GLY A 37 8.34 7.50 3.79
N ILE A 38 9.53 7.63 4.41
CA ILE A 38 9.93 8.76 5.29
C ILE A 38 10.54 9.92 4.50
N LEU A 39 10.26 10.06 3.20
CA LEU A 39 10.71 11.24 2.49
C LEU A 39 9.89 12.42 3.02
N HIS A 40 10.58 13.47 3.48
CA HIS A 40 9.95 14.68 3.98
C HIS A 40 8.91 15.15 2.94
N GLU A 41 7.65 15.28 3.37
CA GLU A 41 6.57 15.86 2.56
C GLU A 41 6.89 17.34 2.35
N GLU A 42 7.81 17.63 1.44
CA GLU A 42 7.97 18.97 0.88
C GLU A 42 6.69 19.30 0.13
N GLU A 43 6.23 20.55 0.20
CA GLU A 43 4.97 21.01 -0.40
C GLU A 43 4.90 20.69 -1.91
N GLY A 44 6.05 20.64 -2.59
CA GLY A 44 6.17 20.21 -3.99
C GLY A 44 5.84 18.74 -4.24
N GLN A 45 6.08 17.85 -3.28
CA GLN A 45 5.77 16.42 -3.40
C GLN A 45 4.26 16.18 -3.34
N ILE A 46 3.55 16.92 -2.48
CA ILE A 46 2.08 16.85 -2.39
C ILE A 46 1.45 17.24 -3.72
N ALA A 47 1.89 18.35 -4.32
CA ALA A 47 1.39 18.78 -5.63
C ALA A 47 1.65 17.74 -6.73
N VAL A 48 2.82 17.10 -6.70
CA VAL A 48 3.20 16.01 -7.61
C VAL A 48 2.29 14.79 -7.46
N ASP A 49 1.99 14.39 -6.23
CA ASP A 49 1.17 13.20 -5.94
C ASP A 49 -0.30 13.45 -6.32
N VAL A 50 -0.80 14.66 -6.08
CA VAL A 50 -2.14 15.09 -6.53
C VAL A 50 -2.22 15.12 -8.05
N GLU A 51 -1.21 15.67 -8.73
CA GLU A 51 -1.15 15.68 -10.20
C GLU A 51 -1.19 14.26 -10.77
N ARG A 52 -0.38 13.35 -10.20
CA ARG A 52 -0.36 11.93 -10.57
C ARG A 52 -1.72 11.27 -10.35
N ALA A 53 -2.33 11.46 -9.18
CA ALA A 53 -3.62 10.86 -8.85
C ALA A 53 -4.72 11.29 -9.83
N ASN A 54 -4.78 12.59 -10.16
CA ASN A 54 -5.75 13.13 -11.12
C ASN A 54 -5.55 12.59 -12.54
N ALA A 55 -4.29 12.52 -13.00
CA ALA A 55 -3.96 11.98 -14.31
C ALA A 55 -4.31 10.49 -14.42
N LEU A 56 -4.01 9.69 -13.39
CA LEU A 56 -4.38 8.28 -13.33
C LEU A 56 -5.91 8.11 -13.33
N GLU A 57 -6.62 8.90 -12.54
CA GLU A 57 -8.09 8.88 -12.49
C GLU A 57 -8.72 9.19 -13.85
N ALA A 58 -8.22 10.20 -14.56
CA ALA A 58 -8.70 10.55 -15.90
C ALA A 58 -8.48 9.41 -16.94
N MET A 59 -7.52 8.52 -16.71
CA MET A 59 -7.29 7.33 -17.52
C MET A 59 -8.06 6.09 -17.02
N GLY A 60 -8.89 6.23 -15.99
CA GLY A 60 -9.67 5.15 -15.39
C GLY A 60 -8.86 4.23 -14.46
N TYR A 61 -7.71 4.69 -13.97
CA TYR A 61 -6.92 4.03 -12.94
C TYR A 61 -7.26 4.60 -11.56
N ARG A 62 -6.87 3.88 -10.52
CA ARG A 62 -6.93 4.36 -9.13
C ARG A 62 -5.57 4.22 -8.49
N MET A 63 -5.17 5.19 -7.69
CA MET A 63 -3.99 5.08 -6.84
C MET A 63 -4.41 4.71 -5.42
N MET A 64 -3.63 3.85 -4.75
CA MET A 64 -3.71 3.60 -3.31
C MET A 64 -2.33 3.79 -2.72
N THR A 65 -2.21 4.79 -1.85
CA THR A 65 -0.97 5.06 -1.13
C THR A 65 -0.91 4.21 0.13
N ILE A 66 0.22 3.52 0.29
CA ILE A 66 0.59 2.74 1.48
C ILE A 66 1.62 3.57 2.22
N THR A 67 1.20 4.24 3.28
CA THR A 67 2.14 5.00 4.12
C THR A 67 2.93 4.04 5.00
N ARG A 68 4.15 4.42 5.38
CA ARG A 68 4.93 3.70 6.40
C ARG A 68 4.10 3.44 7.67
N GLN A 69 3.37 4.44 8.17
CA GLN A 69 2.54 4.28 9.36
C GLN A 69 1.49 3.17 9.17
N SER A 70 0.78 3.17 8.04
CA SER A 70 -0.22 2.15 7.74
C SER A 70 0.37 0.74 7.55
N PHE A 71 1.64 0.65 7.17
CA PHE A 71 2.34 -0.62 6.96
C PHE A 71 2.92 -1.19 8.26
N PHE A 72 3.40 -0.33 9.15
CA PHE A 72 3.99 -0.73 10.44
C PHE A 72 2.93 -1.02 11.53
N ASP A 73 1.74 -0.41 11.43
CA ASP A 73 0.61 -0.72 12.30
C ASP A 73 -0.18 -1.94 11.79
N GLY A 74 -0.26 -3.00 12.58
CA GLY A 74 -0.89 -4.26 12.16
C GLY A 74 -2.38 -4.12 11.82
N GLU A 75 -3.11 -3.30 12.57
CA GLU A 75 -4.52 -3.06 12.30
C GLU A 75 -4.76 -2.23 11.03
N ALA A 76 -4.01 -1.14 10.85
CA ALA A 76 -4.08 -0.30 9.65
C ALA A 76 -3.69 -1.11 8.42
N PHE A 77 -2.66 -1.96 8.53
CA PHE A 77 -2.27 -2.87 7.48
C PHE A 77 -3.41 -3.84 7.14
N GLY A 78 -4.06 -4.44 8.15
CA GLY A 78 -5.22 -5.30 7.96
C GLY A 78 -6.39 -4.58 7.24
N ARG A 79 -6.68 -3.32 7.61
CA ARG A 79 -7.69 -2.50 6.92
C ARG A 79 -7.31 -2.22 5.47
N LEU A 80 -6.04 -1.90 5.21
CA LEU A 80 -5.49 -1.69 3.87
C LEU A 80 -5.61 -2.96 3.01
N MET A 81 -5.25 -4.12 3.55
CA MET A 81 -5.37 -5.40 2.84
C MET A 81 -6.82 -5.70 2.44
N ARG A 82 -7.78 -5.46 3.33
CA ARG A 82 -9.22 -5.58 3.01
C ARG A 82 -9.66 -4.59 1.92
N ALA A 83 -9.10 -3.39 1.90
CA ALA A 83 -9.41 -2.40 0.87
C ALA A 83 -8.87 -2.83 -0.51
N ILE A 84 -7.65 -3.35 -0.56
CA ILE A 84 -7.05 -3.94 -1.77
C ILE A 84 -7.89 -5.12 -2.26
N GLU A 85 -8.24 -6.02 -1.35
CA GLU A 85 -9.02 -7.21 -1.64
C GLU A 85 -10.36 -6.86 -2.30
N ARG A 86 -11.16 -5.98 -1.67
CA ARG A 86 -12.43 -5.50 -2.21
C ARG A 86 -12.29 -4.89 -3.61
N ARG A 87 -11.21 -4.16 -3.87
CA ARG A 87 -10.95 -3.52 -5.17
C ARG A 87 -10.49 -4.50 -6.23
N SER A 88 -9.74 -5.53 -5.82
CA SER A 88 -9.24 -6.57 -6.74
C SER A 88 -10.35 -7.44 -7.34
N GLY A 89 -11.60 -7.29 -6.88
CA GLY A 89 -12.73 -8.12 -7.30
C GLY A 89 -12.72 -9.51 -6.66
N HIS A 90 -11.69 -9.83 -5.86
CA HIS A 90 -11.65 -11.05 -5.08
C HIS A 90 -12.38 -10.81 -3.76
N ARG A 91 -13.26 -11.72 -3.40
CA ARG A 91 -13.80 -11.83 -2.04
C ARG A 91 -13.25 -13.12 -1.48
N GLN A 92 -12.44 -13.11 -0.42
CA GLN A 92 -12.13 -14.34 0.29
C GLN A 92 -13.43 -14.89 0.91
N VAL A 93 -14.04 -15.83 0.20
CA VAL A 93 -15.25 -16.54 0.63
C VAL A 93 -14.92 -17.54 1.74
N ARG A 94 -13.67 -18.02 1.78
CA ARG A 94 -13.11 -18.86 2.83
C ARG A 94 -11.72 -18.38 3.17
N VAL A 95 -11.58 -17.80 4.35
CA VAL A 95 -10.31 -17.48 4.96
C VAL A 95 -10.05 -18.60 5.95
N ASP A 96 -8.92 -19.29 5.84
CA ASP A 96 -8.52 -20.25 6.88
C ASP A 96 -8.48 -19.53 8.23
N SER A 97 -8.81 -20.22 9.32
CA SER A 97 -8.89 -19.61 10.65
C SER A 97 -7.57 -18.97 11.09
N ASP A 98 -6.45 -19.40 10.52
CA ASP A 98 -5.11 -18.89 10.77
C ASP A 98 -4.62 -17.86 9.74
N PHE A 99 -5.42 -17.48 8.74
CA PHE A 99 -4.99 -16.55 7.69
C PHE A 99 -4.52 -15.20 8.25
N LEU A 100 -5.27 -14.61 9.19
CA LEU A 100 -4.89 -13.34 9.80
C LEU A 100 -3.57 -13.45 10.57
N LYS A 101 -3.36 -14.59 11.23
CA LYS A 101 -2.10 -14.90 11.92
C LYS A 101 -0.94 -14.99 10.93
N ARG A 102 -1.10 -15.73 9.83
CA ARG A 102 -0.08 -15.86 8.78
C ARG A 102 0.21 -14.53 8.07
N GLN A 103 -0.82 -13.70 7.87
CA GLN A 103 -0.66 -12.36 7.31
C GLN A 103 0.21 -11.48 8.23
N GLU A 104 -0.06 -11.51 9.53
CA GLU A 104 0.72 -10.78 10.51
C GLU A 104 2.16 -11.31 10.65
N GLU A 105 2.34 -12.63 10.66
CA GLU A 105 3.66 -13.26 10.65
C GLU A 105 4.48 -12.84 9.42
N LEU A 106 3.86 -12.81 8.23
CA LEU A 106 4.52 -12.34 7.02
C LEU A 106 4.87 -10.84 7.11
N ARG A 107 3.97 -10.01 7.64
CA ARG A 107 4.21 -8.58 7.81
C ARG A 107 5.40 -8.34 8.75
N ARG A 108 5.40 -8.97 9.92
CA ARG A 108 6.51 -8.92 10.88
C ARG A 108 7.80 -9.45 10.28
N PHE A 109 7.74 -10.56 9.53
CA PHE A 109 8.90 -11.07 8.82
C PHE A 109 9.46 -10.04 7.84
N MET A 110 8.64 -9.41 7.00
CA MET A 110 9.09 -8.36 6.07
C MET A 110 9.70 -7.17 6.80
N LEU A 111 9.17 -6.83 7.98
CA LEU A 111 9.65 -5.74 8.83
C LEU A 111 10.84 -6.10 9.73
N ARG A 112 11.26 -7.37 9.80
CA ARG A 112 12.24 -7.86 10.79
C ARG A 112 13.53 -7.06 10.87
N ARG A 113 14.05 -6.56 9.73
CA ARG A 113 15.25 -5.73 9.70
C ARG A 113 15.00 -4.34 10.29
N TYR A 114 13.89 -3.71 9.92
CA TYR A 114 13.48 -2.43 10.47
C TYR A 114 13.18 -2.50 11.97
N LEU A 115 12.50 -3.55 12.43
CA LEU A 115 12.20 -3.76 13.85
C LEU A 115 13.47 -3.99 14.67
N ALA A 116 14.41 -4.81 14.16
CA ALA A 116 15.70 -5.05 14.80
C ALA A 116 16.56 -3.78 14.91
N GLU A 117 16.51 -2.91 13.90
CA GLU A 117 17.26 -1.64 13.87
C GLU A 117 16.60 -0.52 14.69
N SER A 118 15.27 -0.56 14.87
CA SER A 118 14.51 0.47 15.58
C SER A 118 14.53 0.32 17.11
N GLY A 119 15.12 -0.76 17.64
CA GLY A 119 15.14 -1.04 19.08
C GLY A 119 13.76 -1.32 19.70
N VAL A 120 12.72 -1.48 18.87
CA VAL A 120 11.40 -1.91 19.31
C VAL A 120 11.47 -3.42 19.50
N ALA A 121 12.00 -3.81 20.67
CA ALA A 121 11.89 -5.17 21.16
C ALA A 121 10.41 -5.56 21.27
N ASP A 122 10.13 -6.86 21.16
CA ASP A 122 8.82 -7.52 21.15
C ASP A 122 7.93 -7.23 22.38
N ASP A 123 7.48 -5.99 22.58
CA ASP A 123 6.53 -5.65 23.66
C ASP A 123 5.08 -6.06 23.35
N GLU A 124 4.80 -6.62 22.16
CA GLU A 124 3.48 -7.18 21.82
C GLU A 124 3.40 -8.71 21.88
N ALA A 125 4.42 -9.40 22.40
CA ALA A 125 4.31 -10.82 22.70
C ALA A 125 3.62 -11.10 24.06
N GLY A 126 3.57 -10.12 24.97
CA GLY A 126 3.04 -10.29 26.33
C GLY A 126 1.53 -10.13 26.50
N ALA A 127 0.81 -9.54 25.54
CA ALA A 127 -0.61 -9.23 25.69
C ALA A 127 -1.56 -10.40 25.38
N LEU A 128 -1.04 -11.53 24.89
CA LEU A 128 -1.83 -12.73 24.58
C LEU A 128 -1.70 -13.86 25.61
N GLU A 129 -0.84 -13.71 26.63
CA GLU A 129 -0.70 -14.67 27.74
C GLU A 129 -1.59 -14.35 28.96
N GLU A 130 -2.21 -13.17 29.04
CA GLU A 130 -3.15 -12.82 30.14
C GLU A 130 -4.62 -13.21 29.86
N MET A 131 -4.91 -13.91 28.76
CA MET A 131 -6.27 -14.36 28.41
C MET A 131 -6.41 -15.89 28.25
N ALA A 132 -5.51 -16.68 28.85
CA ALA A 132 -5.62 -18.14 28.96
C ALA A 132 -5.75 -18.56 30.43
#